data_AF-A0A960HFV5-F1
#
_entry.id   AF-A0A960HFV5-F1
#
_cell.length_a   1.000
_cell.length_b   1.000
_cell.length_c   1.000
_cell.angle_alpha   90.00
_cell.angle_beta   90.00
_cell.angle_gamma   90.00
#
_symmetry.space_group_name_H-M   'P 1'
#
loop_
_entity.id
_entity.type
_entity.pdbx_description
1 polymer ?
#
loop_
_entity_poly.entity_id
_entity_poly.type
_entity_poly.pdbx_seq_one_letter_code
_entity_poly.pdbx_strand_id
1 'polypeptide(L)'
;GYYGNKSRSVRAANEQVMKSGQYAFRDRRAKKGEFRRLWIQRINAACRLNDISYSRFIAGLNAAGIEVDRKMLADLAVTDAAAFTAVVEQAKAAL
;
A
#
# COMPACT_ATOMS: atom_id res chain seq x y z
N GLY A 1 24.91 10.05 11.09
CA GLY A 1 24.18 10.63 9.95
C GLY A 1 24.61 10.00 8.63
N TYR A 2 25.84 10.26 8.17
CA TYR A 2 26.46 9.55 7.04
C TYR A 2 27.78 8.90 7.47
N TYR A 3 28.21 7.83 6.79
CA TYR A 3 29.37 7.04 7.20
C TYR A 3 30.71 7.66 6.78
N GLY A 4 31.71 7.64 7.67
CA GLY A 4 33.09 8.05 7.38
C GLY A 4 33.20 9.49 6.88
N ASN A 5 34.07 9.72 5.89
CA ASN A 5 34.38 11.04 5.35
C ASN A 5 33.17 11.79 4.75
N LYS A 6 32.10 11.08 4.40
CA LYS A 6 30.83 11.67 3.92
C LYS A 6 30.07 12.45 4.99
N SER A 7 30.55 12.42 6.23
CA SER A 7 30.02 13.23 7.34
C SER A 7 31.02 14.23 7.92
N ARG A 8 32.29 14.18 7.48
CA ARG A 8 33.39 14.96 8.09
C ARG A 8 34.07 15.91 7.10
N SER A 9 34.21 15.51 5.84
CA SER A 9 34.81 16.34 4.79
C SER A 9 33.72 17.09 4.03
N VAL A 10 33.86 18.41 3.89
CA VAL A 10 32.89 19.27 3.19
C VAL A 10 32.68 18.79 1.75
N ARG A 11 33.74 18.43 1.03
CA ARG A 11 33.67 17.97 -0.35
C ARG A 11 32.85 16.67 -0.46
N ALA A 12 33.22 15.65 0.31
CA ALA A 12 32.54 14.35 0.29
C ALA A 12 31.10 14.43 0.84
N ALA A 13 30.86 15.31 1.82
CA ALA A 13 29.53 15.55 2.37
C ALA A 13 28.60 16.22 1.34
N ASN A 14 29.08 17.22 0.59
CA ASN A 14 28.29 17.90 -0.43
C ASN A 14 27.82 16.93 -1.53
N GLU A 15 28.70 16.07 -2.03
CA GLU A 15 28.34 15.03 -3.00
C GLU A 15 27.28 14.06 -2.44
N GLN A 16 27.44 13.64 -1.17
CA GLN A 16 26.49 12.75 -0.52
C GLN A 16 25.13 13.41 -0.31
N VAL A 17 25.08 14.68 0.09
CA VAL A 17 23.83 15.43 0.31
C VAL A 17 23.07 15.60 -1.01
N MET A 18 23.76 15.95 -2.09
CA MET A 18 23.18 16.07 -3.44
C MET A 18 22.51 14.74 -3.87
N LYS A 19 23.23 13.62 -3.71
CA LYS A 19 22.72 12.29 -4.06
C LYS A 19 21.55 11.87 -3.16
N SER A 20 21.65 12.12 -1.85
CA SER A 20 20.54 11.88 -0.92
C SER A 20 19.29 12.69 -1.29
N GLY A 21 19.46 13.93 -1.76
CA GLY A 21 18.36 14.77 -2.24
C GLY A 21 17.66 14.19 -3.47
N GLN A 22 18.43 13.69 -4.44
CA GLN A 22 17.88 13.02 -5.63
C GLN A 22 17.08 11.77 -5.26
N TYR A 23 17.60 10.93 -4.37
CA TYR A 23 16.87 9.76 -3.87
C TYR A 23 15.62 10.15 -3.10
N ALA A 24 15.70 11.14 -2.20
CA ALA A 24 14.53 11.60 -1.46
C ALA A 24 13.39 12.06 -2.40
N PHE A 25 13.71 12.75 -3.49
CA PHE A 25 12.72 13.15 -4.49
C PHE A 25 12.07 11.95 -5.21
N ARG A 26 12.89 11.02 -5.70
CA ARG A 26 12.42 9.78 -6.34
C ARG A 26 11.57 8.95 -5.39
N ASP A 27 12.04 8.76 -4.16
CA ASP A 27 11.45 7.83 -3.20
C ASP A 27 10.13 8.36 -2.64
N ARG A 28 9.93 9.69 -2.54
CA ARG A 28 8.59 10.24 -2.25
C ARG A 28 7.54 9.84 -3.29
N ARG A 29 7.92 9.68 -4.56
CA ARG A 29 7.03 9.20 -5.62
C ARG A 29 6.88 7.67 -5.54
N ALA A 30 7.98 6.94 -5.35
CA ALA A 30 7.98 5.48 -5.26
C ALA A 30 7.16 4.96 -4.06
N LYS A 31 7.28 5.60 -2.89
CA LYS A 31 6.57 5.27 -1.64
C LYS A 31 5.06 5.16 -1.82
N LYS A 32 4.45 6.00 -2.67
CA LYS A 32 3.01 5.92 -2.99
C LYS A 32 2.64 4.61 -3.67
N GLY A 33 3.48 4.13 -4.60
CA GLY A 33 3.30 2.86 -5.29
C GLY A 33 3.59 1.65 -4.39
N GLU A 34 4.64 1.74 -3.57
CA GLU A 34 5.02 0.69 -2.61
C GLU A 34 3.88 0.41 -1.61
N PHE A 35 3.30 1.44 -1.00
CA PHE A 35 2.17 1.26 -0.10
C PHE A 35 0.94 0.71 -0.81
N ARG A 36 0.66 1.17 -2.03
CA ARG A 36 -0.47 0.63 -2.80
C ARG A 36 -0.28 -0.87 -3.06
N ARG A 37 0.92 -1.31 -3.40
CA ARG A 37 1.23 -2.74 -3.58
C ARG A 37 1.04 -3.51 -2.27
N LEU A 38 1.53 -2.97 -1.15
CA LEU A 38 1.36 -3.59 0.17
C LEU A 38 -0.11 -3.75 0.54
N TRP A 39 -0.93 -2.71 0.34
CA TRP A 39 -2.37 -2.78 0.62
C TRP A 39 -3.07 -3.82 -0.25
N ILE A 40 -2.74 -3.88 -1.54
CA ILE A 40 -3.30 -4.90 -2.44
C ILE A 40 -2.93 -6.31 -1.97
N GLN A 41 -1.68 -6.53 -1.52
CA GLN A 41 -1.26 -7.84 -1.00
C GLN A 41 -2.04 -8.23 0.27
N ARG A 42 -2.21 -7.29 1.20
CA ARG A 42 -2.99 -7.52 2.43
C ARG A 42 -4.46 -7.85 2.13
N ILE A 43 -5.10 -7.04 1.29
CA ILE A 43 -6.50 -7.27 0.86
C ILE A 43 -6.61 -8.62 0.16
N ASN A 44 -5.69 -8.94 -0.77
CA ASN A 44 -5.72 -10.21 -1.48
C ASN A 44 -5.63 -11.40 -0.52
N ALA A 45 -4.75 -11.36 0.49
CA ALA A 45 -4.67 -12.41 1.50
C ALA A 45 -6.02 -12.60 2.23
N ALA A 46 -6.66 -11.51 2.67
CA ALA A 46 -7.97 -11.58 3.33
C ALA A 46 -9.10 -12.04 2.38
N CYS A 47 -9.09 -11.61 1.12
CA CYS A 47 -10.03 -12.10 0.10
C CYS A 47 -9.92 -13.61 -0.10
N ARG A 48 -8.70 -14.17 -0.08
CA ARG A 48 -8.48 -15.62 -0.23
C ARG A 48 -9.06 -16.42 0.92
N LEU A 49 -9.08 -15.88 2.14
CA LEU A 49 -9.74 -16.50 3.29
C LEU A 49 -11.27 -16.51 3.14
N ASN A 50 -11.82 -15.66 2.27
CA ASN A 50 -13.25 -15.53 1.99
C ASN A 50 -13.62 -16.09 0.60
N ASP A 51 -12.79 -16.98 0.04
CA ASP A 51 -13.01 -17.68 -1.24
C ASP A 51 -13.25 -16.78 -2.46
N ILE A 52 -12.70 -15.56 -2.46
CA ILE A 52 -12.77 -14.63 -3.60
C ILE A 52 -11.38 -14.15 -4.01
N SER A 53 -11.17 -13.91 -5.31
CA SER A 53 -9.95 -13.26 -5.78
C SER A 53 -10.04 -11.76 -5.60
N TYR A 54 -8.91 -11.10 -5.34
CA TYR A 54 -8.86 -9.63 -5.27
C TYR A 54 -9.49 -8.94 -6.49
N SER A 55 -9.26 -9.46 -7.70
CA SER A 55 -9.84 -8.92 -8.93
C SER A 55 -11.36 -8.94 -8.93
N ARG A 56 -11.97 -10.06 -8.54
CA ARG A 56 -13.43 -10.20 -8.44
C ARG A 56 -13.97 -9.34 -7.31
N PHE A 57 -13.32 -9.33 -6.15
CA PHE A 57 -13.73 -8.48 -5.03
C PHE A 57 -13.80 -7.00 -5.41
N ILE A 58 -12.77 -6.45 -6.08
CA ILE A 58 -12.79 -5.05 -6.53
C ILE A 58 -13.87 -4.82 -7.60
N ALA A 59 -14.10 -5.78 -8.50
CA ALA A 59 -15.19 -5.68 -9.47
C ALA A 59 -16.57 -5.63 -8.78
N GLY A 60 -16.78 -6.50 -7.78
CA GLY A 60 -18.00 -6.53 -6.97
C GLY A 60 -18.22 -5.27 -6.15
N LEU A 61 -17.16 -4.70 -5.56
CA LEU A 61 -17.26 -3.41 -4.87
C LEU A 61 -17.68 -2.27 -5.82
N ASN A 62 -17.13 -2.23 -7.03
CA ASN A 62 -17.51 -1.23 -8.03
C ASN A 62 -18.95 -1.44 -8.50
N ALA A 63 -19.38 -2.69 -8.69
CA ALA A 63 -20.76 -3.02 -9.07
C ALA A 63 -21.76 -2.66 -7.95
N ALA A 64 -21.38 -2.84 -6.69
CA ALA A 64 -22.15 -2.43 -5.52
C ALA A 64 -22.17 -0.90 -5.29
N GLY A 65 -21.40 -0.12 -6.06
CA GLY A 65 -21.26 1.33 -5.86
C GLY A 65 -20.51 1.71 -4.58
N ILE A 66 -19.72 0.80 -4.01
CA ILE A 66 -19.00 1.01 -2.74
C ILE A 66 -17.63 1.65 -3.04
N GLU A 67 -17.54 2.96 -2.85
CA GLU A 67 -16.28 3.71 -3.00
C GLU A 67 -15.47 3.69 -1.69
N VAL A 68 -14.55 2.72 -1.57
CA VAL A 68 -13.63 2.64 -0.43
C VAL A 68 -12.19 2.57 -0.90
N ASP A 69 -11.30 3.26 -0.20
CA ASP A 69 -9.88 3.26 -0.52
C ASP A 69 -9.19 1.95 -0.10
N ARG A 70 -8.06 1.65 -0.75
CA ARG A 70 -7.29 0.43 -0.45
C ARG A 70 -6.59 0.50 0.90
N LYS A 71 -6.33 1.70 1.41
CA LYS A 71 -5.67 1.89 2.69
C LYS A 71 -6.60 1.42 3.81
N MET A 72 -7.85 1.87 3.80
CA MET A 72 -8.87 1.51 4.78
C MET A 72 -9.26 0.04 4.64
N LEU A 73 -9.45 -0.47 3.41
CA LEU A 73 -9.72 -1.90 3.21
C LEU A 73 -8.58 -2.79 3.73
N ALA A 74 -7.32 -2.41 3.53
CA ALA A 74 -6.17 -3.16 4.03
C ALA A 74 -6.01 -3.07 5.54
N ASP A 75 -6.45 -1.97 6.16
CA ASP A 75 -6.46 -1.81 7.61
C ASP A 75 -7.59 -2.64 8.23
N LEU A 76 -8.81 -2.51 7.69
CA LEU A 76 -9.99 -3.29 8.07
C LEU A 76 -9.73 -4.80 8.00
N ALA A 77 -9.08 -5.25 6.92
CA ALA A 77 -8.70 -6.65 6.74
C ALA A 77 -7.80 -7.20 7.86
N VAL A 78 -7.07 -6.34 8.57
CA VAL A 78 -6.15 -6.72 9.65
C VAL A 78 -6.79 -6.50 11.03
N THR A 79 -7.52 -5.41 11.22
CA THR A 79 -8.07 -5.02 12.52
C THR A 79 -9.39 -5.70 12.83
N ASP A 80 -10.26 -5.91 11.84
CA ASP A 80 -11.57 -6.53 12.00
C ASP A 80 -11.91 -7.43 10.81
N ALA A 81 -11.57 -8.71 10.97
CA ALA A 81 -11.87 -9.73 9.96
C ALA A 81 -13.37 -9.96 9.77
N ALA A 82 -14.20 -9.76 10.79
CA ALA A 82 -15.65 -9.97 10.70
C ALA A 82 -16.30 -8.86 9.84
N ALA A 83 -15.92 -7.61 10.07
CA ALA A 83 -16.36 -6.49 9.24
C ALA A 83 -15.87 -6.62 7.79
N PHE A 84 -14.61 -7.04 7.58
CA PHE A 84 -14.11 -7.29 6.23
C PHE A 84 -14.90 -8.39 5.51
N THR A 85 -15.26 -9.46 6.21
CA THR A 85 -16.10 -10.55 5.67
C THR A 85 -17.47 -10.03 5.23
N ALA A 86 -18.12 -9.18 6.03
CA ALA A 86 -19.40 -8.58 5.65
C ALA A 86 -19.31 -7.73 4.37
N VAL A 87 -18.19 -7.01 4.18
CA VAL A 87 -17.93 -6.25 2.94
C VAL A 87 -17.70 -7.19 1.75
N VAL A 88 -17.00 -8.31 1.96
CA VAL A 88 -16.81 -9.33 0.92
C VAL A 88 -18.14 -9.94 0.48
N GLU A 89 -19.04 -10.23 1.41
CA GLU A 89 -20.36 -10.78 1.07
C GLU A 89 -21.21 -9.77 0.29
N GLN A 90 -21.17 -8.47 0.63
CA GLN A 90 -21.81 -7.43 -0.19
C GLN A 90 -21.22 -7.37 -1.60
N ALA A 91 -19.89 -7.45 -1.73
CA ALA A 91 -19.23 -7.47 -3.03
C ALA A 91 -19.59 -8.74 -3.85
N LYS A 92 -19.75 -9.90 -3.20
CA LYS A 92 -20.20 -11.13 -3.87
C LYS A 92 -21.65 -11.04 -4.33
N ALA A 93 -22.53 -10.41 -3.54
CA ALA A 93 -23.94 -10.26 -3.87
C ALA A 93 -24.19 -9.32 -5.07
N ALA A 94 -23.27 -8.38 -5.32
CA ALA A 94 -23.35 -7.44 -6.43
C ALA A 94 -22.64 -7.90 -7.72
N LEU A 95 -21.96 -9.06 -7.67
CA LEU A 95 -21.25 -9.70 -8.79
C LEU A 95 -22.18 -10.57 -9.62
#